data_AF-A0A957L677-F1
#
_entry.id   AF-A0A957L677-F1
#
_cell.length_a   1.000
_cell.length_b   1.000
_cell.length_c   1.000
_cell.angle_alpha   90.00
_cell.angle_beta   90.00
_cell.angle_gamma   90.00
#
_symmetry.space_group_name_H-M   'P 1'
#
loop_
_entity.id
_entity.type
_entity.pdbx_description
1 polymer ?
#
loop_
_entity_poly.entity_id
_entity_poly.type
_entity_poly.pdbx_seq_one_letter_code
_entity_poly.pdbx_strand_id
1 'polypeptide(L)'
;KAALIFEGEPGDSRVYTYQQLNHEVCKFASVLRSLGVTKGDRVTIYMGRTPELMIAMLACAKIGAMHSVVYGGFSTEALLGRIEDSHSKVLITSDGAWLRGGIVELKKIANAALDRAGTIQSCITVKRTGQEVEMVQGRDYWYHDLMSQPIADPNAATEVMDAEDPLFILYTSGTTGKPKAILHTHGGYMVGTATTLKWVFDLKPEDVWWCAADPGWITGHSYIVYAPLLNGATSFMYEGAPTHPYPDRWWQLVAKYHVTILYTAPTAIRGLMRFGESWPNRHDLSSLRLLGSVGEPINPEAWKWYYRVIGKEKCPIMDTWWQTETGNFMITPLPSVPLKPGSATRGFPGVQIDVVDEEGNPVP
;
A
#
# COMPACT_ATOMS: atom_id res chain seq x y z
N LYS A 1 8.86 19.84 1.51
CA LYS A 1 9.05 18.52 2.15
C LYS A 1 8.63 17.43 1.19
N ALA A 2 9.42 16.36 1.03
CA ALA A 2 9.02 15.19 0.24
C ALA A 2 7.82 14.49 0.92
N ALA A 3 6.82 14.12 0.13
CA ALA A 3 5.70 13.30 0.56
C ALA A 3 5.92 11.85 0.13
N LEU A 4 6.31 11.66 -1.14
CA LEU A 4 6.57 10.37 -1.74
C LEU A 4 7.95 10.39 -2.41
N ILE A 5 8.78 9.40 -2.08
CA ILE A 5 9.96 9.03 -2.85
C ILE A 5 9.67 7.68 -3.49
N PHE A 6 9.83 7.60 -4.80
CA PHE A 6 9.58 6.40 -5.59
C PHE A 6 10.83 5.94 -6.32
N GLU A 7 11.11 4.63 -6.27
CA GLU A 7 12.04 3.96 -7.19
C GLU A 7 11.34 2.78 -7.89
N GLY A 8 11.37 2.79 -9.21
CA GLY A 8 10.93 1.70 -10.08
C GLY A 8 11.94 0.56 -10.09
N GLU A 9 11.50 -0.64 -10.45
CA GLU A 9 12.41 -1.78 -10.58
C GLU A 9 13.53 -1.54 -11.62
N PRO A 10 13.28 -0.91 -12.79
CA PRO A 10 14.32 -0.53 -13.74
C PRO A 10 15.30 0.55 -13.25
N GLY A 11 15.07 1.14 -12.08
CA GLY A 11 15.91 2.20 -11.49
C GLY A 11 15.46 3.62 -11.81
N ASP A 12 14.37 3.82 -12.58
CA ASP A 12 13.73 5.12 -12.70
C ASP A 12 13.22 5.59 -11.34
N SER A 13 13.30 6.89 -11.06
CA SER A 13 12.92 7.42 -9.76
C SER A 13 12.19 8.75 -9.87
N ARG A 14 11.29 8.99 -8.92
CA ARG A 14 10.48 10.21 -8.85
C ARG A 14 10.35 10.64 -7.40
N VAL A 15 10.38 11.96 -7.18
CA VAL A 15 10.14 12.55 -5.86
C VAL A 15 9.00 13.54 -6.00
N TYR A 16 7.98 13.37 -5.17
CA TYR A 16 6.88 14.31 -5.05
C TYR A 16 6.98 15.01 -3.70
N THR A 17 7.11 16.33 -3.72
CA THR A 17 6.78 17.14 -2.54
C THR A 17 5.29 17.06 -2.25
N TYR A 18 4.87 17.41 -1.02
CA TYR A 18 3.45 17.50 -0.67
C TYR A 18 2.64 18.36 -1.65
N GLN A 19 3.20 19.49 -2.09
CA GLN A 19 2.55 20.37 -3.07
C GLN A 19 2.41 19.70 -4.44
N GLN A 20 3.48 19.06 -4.94
CA GLN A 20 3.44 18.34 -6.22
C GLN A 20 2.47 17.16 -6.19
N LEU A 21 2.50 16.36 -5.11
CA LEU A 21 1.57 15.26 -4.94
C LEU A 21 0.11 15.76 -4.90
N ASN A 22 -0.16 16.85 -4.16
CA ASN A 22 -1.48 17.45 -4.14
C ASN A 22 -1.93 17.93 -5.53
N HIS A 23 -1.06 18.56 -6.32
CA HIS A 23 -1.40 18.95 -7.69
C HIS A 23 -1.77 17.74 -8.55
N GLU A 24 -0.99 16.66 -8.52
CA GLU A 24 -1.30 15.44 -9.28
C GLU A 24 -2.61 14.78 -8.82
N VAL A 25 -2.87 14.75 -7.51
CA VAL A 25 -4.14 14.26 -6.95
C VAL A 25 -5.31 15.13 -7.40
N CYS A 26 -5.18 16.46 -7.37
CA CYS A 26 -6.22 17.36 -7.85
C CYS A 26 -6.51 17.17 -9.35
N LYS A 27 -5.45 17.12 -10.17
CA LYS A 27 -5.58 16.86 -11.60
C LYS A 27 -6.33 15.58 -11.87
N PHE A 28 -5.93 14.49 -11.22
CA PHE A 28 -6.55 13.20 -11.44
C PHE A 28 -7.98 13.13 -10.88
N ALA A 29 -8.26 13.80 -9.76
CA ALA A 29 -9.62 13.98 -9.25
C ALA A 29 -10.54 14.70 -10.27
N SER A 30 -10.04 15.74 -10.94
CA SER A 30 -10.78 16.45 -11.99
C SER A 30 -11.03 15.55 -13.21
N VAL A 31 -10.04 14.74 -13.61
CA VAL A 31 -10.21 13.72 -14.65
C VAL A 31 -11.31 12.73 -14.29
N LEU A 32 -11.31 12.18 -13.06
CA LEU A 32 -12.34 11.24 -12.62
C LEU A 32 -13.74 11.89 -12.64
N ARG A 33 -13.87 13.13 -12.16
CA ARG A 33 -15.14 13.89 -12.25
C ARG A 33 -15.60 14.09 -13.70
N SER A 34 -14.68 14.36 -14.63
CA SER A 34 -15.01 14.53 -16.05
C SER A 34 -15.51 13.24 -16.72
N LEU A 35 -15.09 12.09 -16.20
CA LEU A 35 -15.60 10.77 -16.58
C LEU A 35 -16.89 10.41 -15.81
N GLY A 36 -17.46 11.37 -15.08
CA GLY A 36 -18.73 11.25 -14.37
C GLY A 36 -18.63 10.56 -13.01
N VAL A 37 -17.45 10.34 -12.44
CA VAL A 37 -17.31 9.78 -11.09
C VAL A 37 -17.80 10.79 -10.06
N THR A 38 -18.74 10.37 -9.22
CA THR A 38 -19.37 11.19 -8.16
C THR A 38 -19.21 10.56 -6.78
N LYS A 39 -19.56 11.30 -5.72
CA LYS A 39 -19.55 10.79 -4.35
C LYS A 39 -20.38 9.49 -4.26
N GLY A 40 -19.80 8.43 -3.68
CA GLY A 40 -20.40 7.10 -3.56
C GLY A 40 -20.21 6.17 -4.77
N ASP A 41 -19.65 6.65 -5.88
CA ASP A 41 -19.24 5.76 -6.98
C ASP A 41 -18.05 4.90 -6.57
N ARG A 42 -17.96 3.69 -7.14
CA ARG A 42 -16.82 2.78 -6.92
C ARG A 42 -15.85 2.83 -8.10
N VAL A 43 -14.57 2.89 -7.78
CA VAL A 43 -13.46 2.91 -8.74
C VAL A 43 -12.52 1.76 -8.42
N THR A 44 -12.40 0.79 -9.33
CA THR A 44 -11.45 -0.32 -9.17
C THR A 44 -10.06 0.14 -9.60
N ILE A 45 -9.03 -0.18 -8.81
CA ILE A 45 -7.64 0.11 -9.14
C ILE A 45 -6.87 -1.20 -9.20
N TYR A 46 -6.27 -1.52 -10.35
CA TYR A 46 -5.54 -2.76 -10.62
C TYR A 46 -4.20 -2.45 -11.29
N MET A 47 -3.18 -2.14 -10.50
CA MET A 47 -1.84 -1.84 -11.01
C MET A 47 -0.74 -2.17 -10.01
N GLY A 48 0.51 -2.12 -10.48
CA GLY A 48 1.69 -2.26 -9.64
C GLY A 48 1.90 -1.05 -8.71
N ARG A 49 2.91 -1.16 -7.83
CA ARG A 49 3.28 -0.13 -6.86
C ARG A 49 3.96 1.05 -7.54
N THR A 50 3.16 1.94 -8.14
CA THR A 50 3.62 3.17 -8.77
C THR A 50 3.04 4.40 -8.04
N PRO A 51 3.62 5.60 -8.24
CA PRO A 51 3.02 6.85 -7.75
C PRO A 51 1.56 7.03 -8.19
N GLU A 52 1.22 6.61 -9.41
CA GLU A 52 -0.14 6.68 -9.95
C GLU A 52 -1.15 5.88 -9.12
N LEU A 53 -0.75 4.75 -8.52
CA LEU A 53 -1.61 3.99 -7.60
C LEU A 53 -1.98 4.83 -6.37
N MET A 54 -1.01 5.49 -5.75
CA MET A 54 -1.24 6.38 -4.61
C MET A 54 -2.09 7.59 -5.01
N ILE A 55 -1.78 8.20 -6.16
CA ILE A 55 -2.54 9.34 -6.70
C ILE A 55 -3.99 8.94 -6.95
N ALA A 56 -4.25 7.75 -7.50
CA ALA A 56 -5.58 7.24 -7.77
C ALA A 56 -6.40 7.02 -6.49
N MET A 57 -5.82 6.40 -5.47
CA MET A 57 -6.48 6.19 -4.17
C MET A 57 -6.87 7.53 -3.53
N LEU A 58 -5.93 8.50 -3.52
CA LEU A 58 -6.16 9.82 -2.94
C LEU A 58 -7.15 10.65 -3.76
N ALA A 59 -7.14 10.54 -5.09
CA ALA A 59 -8.09 11.23 -5.97
C ALA A 59 -9.52 10.73 -5.76
N CYS A 60 -9.71 9.41 -5.58
CA CYS A 60 -11.01 8.83 -5.24
C CYS A 60 -11.51 9.38 -3.89
N ALA A 61 -10.67 9.29 -2.85
CA ALA A 61 -11.00 9.82 -1.52
C ALA A 61 -11.31 11.33 -1.56
N LYS A 62 -10.61 12.10 -2.40
CA LYS A 62 -10.80 13.55 -2.56
C LYS A 62 -12.16 13.92 -3.14
N ILE A 63 -12.73 13.09 -4.00
CA ILE A 63 -14.04 13.34 -4.65
C ILE A 63 -15.19 12.55 -3.99
N GLY A 64 -14.91 11.89 -2.86
CA GLY A 64 -15.88 11.06 -2.15
C GLY A 64 -16.24 9.74 -2.85
N ALA A 65 -15.42 9.31 -3.81
CA ALA A 65 -15.56 8.00 -4.44
C ALA A 65 -14.86 6.93 -3.61
N MET A 66 -15.43 5.74 -3.61
CA MET A 66 -14.86 4.57 -2.95
C MET A 66 -13.89 3.89 -3.89
N HIS A 67 -12.60 3.89 -3.57
CA HIS A 67 -11.66 3.07 -4.34
C HIS A 67 -11.70 1.60 -3.87
N SER A 68 -11.45 0.69 -4.80
CA SER A 68 -11.33 -0.75 -4.57
C SER A 68 -10.04 -1.24 -5.21
N VAL A 69 -8.96 -1.28 -4.43
CA VAL A 69 -7.66 -1.74 -4.93
C VAL A 69 -7.64 -3.27 -5.03
N VAL A 70 -7.17 -3.77 -6.17
CA VAL A 70 -6.98 -5.18 -6.47
C VAL A 70 -5.50 -5.40 -6.72
N TYR A 71 -4.90 -6.35 -6.00
CA TYR A 71 -3.48 -6.68 -6.15
C TYR A 71 -3.14 -7.06 -7.60
N GLY A 72 -2.14 -6.39 -8.19
CA GLY A 72 -1.75 -6.54 -9.61
C GLY A 72 -1.28 -7.95 -10.01
N GLY A 73 -1.10 -8.87 -9.07
CA GLY A 73 -0.78 -10.28 -9.34
C GLY A 73 -2.00 -11.22 -9.40
N PHE A 74 -3.23 -10.69 -9.31
CA PHE A 74 -4.45 -11.51 -9.38
C PHE A 74 -4.87 -11.87 -10.82
N SER A 75 -5.63 -12.96 -10.96
CA SER A 75 -6.13 -13.42 -12.25
C SER A 75 -7.29 -12.57 -12.78
N THR A 76 -7.64 -12.80 -14.04
CA THR A 76 -8.81 -12.21 -14.70
C THR A 76 -10.09 -12.42 -13.91
N GLU A 77 -10.34 -13.63 -13.42
CA GLU A 77 -11.53 -14.01 -12.65
C GLU A 77 -11.56 -13.33 -11.30
N ALA A 78 -10.40 -13.22 -10.64
CA ALA A 78 -10.28 -12.53 -9.36
C ALA A 78 -10.51 -11.02 -9.48
N LEU A 79 -10.06 -10.40 -10.58
CA LEU A 79 -10.34 -9.00 -10.90
C LEU A 79 -11.83 -8.81 -11.25
N LEU A 80 -12.36 -9.61 -12.18
CA LEU A 80 -13.75 -9.54 -12.63
C LEU A 80 -14.73 -9.66 -11.46
N GLY A 81 -14.58 -10.69 -10.62
CA GLY A 81 -15.52 -10.91 -9.51
C GLY A 81 -15.56 -9.75 -8.52
N ARG A 82 -14.46 -9.00 -8.37
CA ARG A 82 -14.41 -7.78 -7.53
C ARG A 82 -15.04 -6.59 -8.23
N ILE A 83 -14.85 -6.44 -9.54
CA ILE A 83 -15.51 -5.39 -10.34
C ILE A 83 -17.03 -5.59 -10.30
N GLU A 84 -17.50 -6.82 -10.48
CA GLU A 84 -18.92 -7.16 -10.48
C GLU A 84 -19.55 -6.93 -9.10
N ASP A 85 -18.90 -7.38 -8.02
CA ASP A 85 -19.41 -7.23 -6.65
C ASP A 85 -19.42 -5.75 -6.19
N SER A 86 -18.38 -4.98 -6.52
CA SER A 86 -18.32 -3.54 -6.19
C SER A 86 -19.17 -2.67 -7.11
N HIS A 87 -19.66 -3.22 -8.23
CA HIS A 87 -20.30 -2.47 -9.30
C HIS A 87 -19.47 -1.25 -9.73
N SER A 88 -18.17 -1.42 -9.89
CA SER A 88 -17.27 -0.31 -10.23
C SER A 88 -17.63 0.32 -11.58
N LYS A 89 -17.54 1.65 -11.63
CA LYS A 89 -17.82 2.49 -12.80
C LYS A 89 -16.58 2.73 -13.65
N VAL A 90 -15.43 2.83 -13.01
CA VAL A 90 -14.13 3.08 -13.66
C VAL A 90 -13.12 2.04 -13.20
N LEU A 91 -12.31 1.55 -14.14
CA LEU A 91 -11.11 0.76 -13.86
C LEU A 91 -9.87 1.63 -14.11
N ILE A 92 -8.92 1.61 -13.17
CA ILE A 92 -7.61 2.24 -13.34
C ILE A 92 -6.57 1.13 -13.36
N THR A 93 -5.75 1.04 -14.40
CA THR A 93 -4.75 -0.02 -14.60
C THR A 93 -3.47 0.52 -15.25
N SER A 94 -2.49 -0.34 -15.49
CA SER A 94 -1.29 -0.04 -16.28
C SER A 94 -1.20 -0.95 -17.50
N ASP A 95 -0.42 -0.55 -18.51
CA ASP A 95 0.00 -1.42 -19.61
C ASP A 95 0.67 -2.71 -19.09
N GLY A 96 1.52 -2.59 -18.08
CA GLY A 96 2.11 -3.67 -17.31
C GLY A 96 2.75 -3.19 -16.01
N ALA A 97 3.39 -4.10 -15.29
CA ALA A 97 4.19 -3.78 -14.10
C ALA A 97 5.51 -4.57 -14.13
N TRP A 98 6.56 -3.98 -13.59
CA TRP A 98 7.85 -4.65 -13.45
C TRP A 98 7.87 -5.56 -12.23
N LEU A 99 8.34 -6.79 -12.41
CA LEU A 99 8.55 -7.74 -11.32
C LEU A 99 9.69 -8.72 -11.66
N ARG A 100 10.74 -8.70 -10.85
CA ARG A 100 11.92 -9.60 -10.98
C ARG A 100 12.59 -9.55 -12.36
N GLY A 101 12.62 -8.37 -12.98
CA GLY A 101 13.18 -8.12 -14.30
C GLY A 101 12.25 -8.48 -15.46
N GLY A 102 11.06 -9.02 -15.17
CA GLY A 102 10.03 -9.34 -16.15
C GLY A 102 8.87 -8.35 -16.12
N ILE A 103 7.97 -8.48 -17.10
CA ILE A 103 6.74 -7.70 -17.19
C ILE A 103 5.54 -8.57 -16.84
N VAL A 104 4.70 -8.09 -15.94
CA VAL A 104 3.35 -8.59 -15.71
C VAL A 104 2.40 -7.85 -16.66
N GLU A 105 1.72 -8.57 -17.56
CA GLU A 105 0.82 -8.02 -18.59
C GLU A 105 -0.55 -7.58 -18.02
N LEU A 106 -0.56 -6.53 -17.21
CA LEU A 106 -1.75 -6.05 -16.50
C LEU A 106 -2.91 -5.70 -17.43
N LYS A 107 -2.66 -5.00 -18.54
CA LYS A 107 -3.73 -4.57 -19.47
C LYS A 107 -4.39 -5.74 -20.18
N LYS A 108 -3.66 -6.83 -20.43
CA LYS A 108 -4.20 -8.07 -21.01
C LYS A 108 -5.20 -8.74 -20.07
N ILE A 109 -4.84 -8.84 -18.78
CA ILE A 109 -5.73 -9.36 -17.73
C ILE A 109 -6.96 -8.44 -17.59
N ALA A 110 -6.74 -7.12 -17.58
CA ALA A 110 -7.81 -6.14 -17.49
C ALA A 110 -8.79 -6.24 -18.68
N ASN A 111 -8.31 -6.35 -19.92
CA ASN A 111 -9.18 -6.50 -21.10
C ASN A 111 -10.06 -7.74 -20.99
N ALA A 112 -9.47 -8.89 -20.67
CA ALA A 112 -10.22 -10.14 -20.52
C ALA A 112 -11.30 -10.07 -19.42
N ALA A 113 -11.09 -9.24 -18.39
CA ALA A 113 -12.12 -8.96 -17.38
C ALA A 113 -13.18 -7.99 -17.91
N LEU A 114 -12.76 -6.90 -18.57
CA LEU A 114 -13.64 -5.85 -19.09
C LEU A 114 -14.59 -6.34 -20.20
N ASP A 115 -14.21 -7.38 -20.95
CA ASP A 115 -15.11 -8.01 -21.95
C ASP A 115 -16.36 -8.62 -21.31
N ARG A 116 -16.31 -8.86 -19.99
CA ARG A 116 -17.40 -9.45 -19.20
C ARG A 116 -17.97 -8.48 -18.17
N ALA A 117 -17.22 -7.43 -17.81
CA ALA A 117 -17.61 -6.50 -16.75
C ALA A 117 -18.52 -5.38 -17.27
N GLY A 118 -19.83 -5.63 -17.29
CA GLY A 118 -20.82 -4.69 -17.84
C GLY A 118 -21.00 -3.35 -17.10
N THR A 119 -20.43 -3.20 -15.91
CA THR A 119 -20.58 -1.96 -15.10
C THR A 119 -19.54 -0.89 -15.43
N ILE A 120 -18.41 -1.27 -16.03
CA ILE A 120 -17.30 -0.34 -16.30
C ILE A 120 -17.62 0.50 -17.52
N GLN A 121 -17.60 1.82 -17.32
CA GLN A 121 -17.83 2.82 -18.37
C GLN A 121 -16.53 3.33 -18.97
N SER A 122 -15.43 3.32 -18.19
CA SER A 122 -14.14 3.79 -18.66
C SER A 122 -12.98 3.05 -17.99
N CYS A 123 -11.89 2.87 -18.73
CA CYS A 123 -10.64 2.28 -18.27
C CYS A 123 -9.49 3.27 -18.47
N ILE A 124 -8.86 3.72 -17.39
CA ILE A 124 -7.70 4.61 -17.44
C ILE A 124 -6.44 3.76 -17.33
N THR A 125 -5.57 3.83 -18.34
CA THR A 125 -4.35 3.00 -18.42
C THR A 125 -3.09 3.86 -18.28
N VAL A 126 -2.22 3.51 -17.33
CA VAL A 126 -0.90 4.11 -17.15
C VAL A 126 0.11 3.42 -18.07
N LYS A 127 0.91 4.20 -18.79
CA LYS A 127 2.01 3.66 -19.61
C LYS A 127 3.26 3.49 -18.73
N ARG A 128 3.38 2.34 -18.05
CA ARG A 128 4.46 2.04 -17.11
C ARG A 128 5.62 1.29 -17.76
N THR A 129 5.34 0.28 -18.57
CA THR A 129 6.39 -0.55 -19.22
C THR A 129 6.64 -0.14 -20.67
N GLY A 130 5.67 0.51 -21.30
CA GLY A 130 5.75 0.93 -22.71
C GLY A 130 5.52 -0.20 -23.70
N GLN A 131 5.15 -1.40 -23.25
CA GLN A 131 4.79 -2.51 -24.12
C GLN A 131 3.53 -2.19 -24.93
N GLU A 132 3.41 -2.79 -26.11
CA GLU A 132 2.19 -2.67 -26.90
C GLU A 132 1.04 -3.39 -26.19
N VAL A 133 -0.10 -2.71 -26.08
CA VAL A 133 -1.32 -3.22 -25.46
C VAL A 133 -2.53 -2.79 -26.27
N GLU A 134 -3.57 -3.62 -26.26
CA GLU A 134 -4.83 -3.29 -26.91
C GLU A 134 -5.61 -2.26 -26.09
N MET A 135 -5.98 -1.15 -26.74
CA MET A 135 -6.80 -0.07 -26.19
C MET A 135 -8.10 0.02 -26.99
N VAL A 136 -9.25 -0.17 -26.33
CA VAL A 136 -10.57 -0.12 -26.95
C VAL A 136 -11.07 1.31 -27.04
N GLN A 137 -11.29 1.79 -28.27
CA GLN A 137 -11.78 3.15 -28.52
C GLN A 137 -13.14 3.40 -27.83
N GLY A 138 -13.26 4.54 -27.15
CA GLY A 138 -14.48 4.93 -26.43
C GLY A 138 -14.63 4.33 -25.02
N ARG A 139 -13.75 3.38 -24.64
CA ARG A 139 -13.68 2.83 -23.27
C ARG A 139 -12.34 3.15 -22.61
N ASP A 140 -11.24 2.99 -23.35
CA ASP A 140 -9.89 3.03 -22.79
C ASP A 140 -9.20 4.36 -23.09
N TYR A 141 -8.53 4.92 -22.08
CA TYR A 141 -7.83 6.20 -22.15
C TYR A 141 -6.44 6.10 -21.52
N TRP A 142 -5.45 6.78 -22.10
CA TRP A 142 -4.13 6.90 -21.49
C TRP A 142 -4.14 7.94 -20.36
N TYR A 143 -3.60 7.57 -19.20
CA TYR A 143 -3.48 8.44 -18.03
C TYR A 143 -2.75 9.74 -18.37
N HIS A 144 -1.58 9.66 -19.02
CA HIS A 144 -0.75 10.83 -19.33
C HIS A 144 -1.43 11.79 -20.31
N ASP A 145 -2.21 11.27 -21.26
CA ASP A 145 -2.99 12.09 -22.17
C ASP A 145 -4.08 12.85 -21.41
N LEU A 146 -4.87 12.17 -20.55
CA LEU A 146 -5.89 12.81 -19.71
C LEU A 146 -5.30 13.86 -18.77
N MET A 147 -4.15 13.58 -18.16
CA MET A 147 -3.47 14.50 -17.23
C MET A 147 -2.85 15.72 -17.91
N SER A 148 -2.69 15.69 -19.24
CA SER A 148 -2.21 16.82 -20.05
C SER A 148 -3.32 17.73 -20.57
N GLN A 149 -4.57 17.26 -20.50
CA GLN A 149 -5.72 18.02 -20.99
C GLN A 149 -6.11 19.15 -20.04
N PRO A 150 -6.74 20.23 -20.52
CA PRO A 150 -7.23 21.34 -19.69
C PRO A 150 -8.21 20.92 -18.58
N ILE A 151 -8.87 19.76 -18.74
CA ILE A 151 -9.79 19.20 -17.73
C ILE A 151 -9.08 18.74 -16.46
N ALA A 152 -7.78 18.45 -16.53
CA ALA A 152 -6.96 18.08 -15.39
C ALA A 152 -6.58 19.36 -14.59
N ASP A 153 -7.54 19.90 -13.83
CA ASP A 153 -7.34 21.08 -13.00
C ASP A 153 -6.52 20.72 -11.72
N PRO A 154 -5.35 21.34 -11.50
CA PRO A 154 -4.54 21.12 -10.29
C PRO A 154 -5.13 21.73 -9.00
N ASN A 155 -6.28 22.41 -9.07
CA ASN A 155 -6.95 23.06 -7.94
C ASN A 155 -8.31 22.44 -7.57
N ALA A 156 -8.56 21.18 -7.96
CA ALA A 156 -9.81 20.49 -7.67
C ALA A 156 -10.24 20.61 -6.20
N ALA A 157 -11.48 21.06 -5.97
CA ALA A 157 -12.07 21.12 -4.64
C ALA A 157 -12.19 19.71 -4.03
N THR A 158 -11.84 19.58 -2.75
CA THR A 158 -12.09 18.36 -1.96
C THR A 158 -13.55 18.30 -1.57
N GLU A 159 -14.16 17.14 -1.75
CA GLU A 159 -15.54 16.85 -1.33
C GLU A 159 -15.66 16.87 0.20
N VAL A 160 -16.77 17.38 0.72
CA VAL A 160 -17.04 17.32 2.16
C VAL A 160 -17.66 15.96 2.48
N MET A 161 -16.99 15.22 3.36
CA MET A 161 -17.38 13.86 3.75
C MET A 161 -17.77 13.83 5.22
N ASP A 162 -18.79 13.02 5.54
CA ASP A 162 -19.06 12.62 6.91
C ASP A 162 -17.96 11.66 7.41
N ALA A 163 -17.76 11.56 8.72
CA ALA A 163 -16.80 10.64 9.30
C ALA A 163 -17.13 9.17 8.94
N GLU A 164 -18.42 8.84 8.81
CA GLU A 164 -18.91 7.51 8.48
C GLU A 164 -19.19 7.30 6.99
N ASP A 165 -18.87 8.28 6.14
CA ASP A 165 -18.91 8.03 4.70
C ASP A 165 -17.88 6.96 4.32
N PRO A 166 -18.22 6.04 3.40
CA PRO A 166 -17.30 5.07 2.83
C PRO A 166 -16.04 5.68 2.20
N LEU A 167 -14.86 5.19 2.60
CA LEU A 167 -13.57 5.59 2.02
C LEU A 167 -13.11 4.59 0.94
N PHE A 168 -13.11 3.30 1.27
CA PHE A 168 -12.68 2.24 0.35
C PHE A 168 -13.30 0.89 0.67
N ILE A 169 -13.26 0.00 -0.32
CA ILE A 169 -13.51 -1.42 -0.15
C ILE A 169 -12.21 -2.17 -0.42
N LEU A 170 -11.86 -3.12 0.45
CA LEU A 170 -10.74 -4.02 0.23
C LEU A 170 -11.19 -5.48 0.39
N TYR A 171 -10.99 -6.26 -0.68
CA TYR A 171 -11.46 -7.63 -0.74
C TYR A 171 -10.49 -8.61 -0.09
N THR A 172 -10.97 -9.40 0.88
CA THR A 172 -10.21 -10.48 1.52
C THR A 172 -10.70 -11.86 1.06
N SER A 173 -9.85 -12.88 1.18
CA SER A 173 -10.24 -14.27 0.95
C SER A 173 -11.24 -14.71 2.02
N GLY A 174 -12.50 -14.88 1.66
CA GLY A 174 -13.53 -15.43 2.55
C GLY A 174 -13.39 -16.95 2.71
N THR A 175 -13.80 -17.45 3.88
CA THR A 175 -13.87 -18.91 4.17
C THR A 175 -14.84 -19.67 3.26
N THR A 176 -15.78 -18.96 2.62
CA THR A 176 -16.86 -19.51 1.78
C THR A 176 -16.56 -19.43 0.27
N GLY A 177 -15.35 -19.06 -0.13
CA GLY A 177 -14.91 -19.01 -1.53
C GLY A 177 -15.25 -17.72 -2.29
N LYS A 178 -16.28 -16.96 -1.88
CA LYS A 178 -16.52 -15.60 -2.39
C LYS A 178 -15.66 -14.58 -1.61
N PRO A 179 -14.93 -13.67 -2.29
CA PRO A 179 -14.20 -12.59 -1.63
C PRO A 179 -15.15 -11.73 -0.78
N LYS A 180 -14.71 -11.36 0.44
CA LYS A 180 -15.49 -10.47 1.32
C LYS A 180 -15.02 -9.03 1.13
N ALA A 181 -15.94 -8.13 0.82
CA ALA A 181 -15.71 -6.70 0.73
C ALA A 181 -15.62 -6.09 2.13
N ILE A 182 -14.40 -5.80 2.61
CA ILE A 182 -14.21 -5.07 3.87
C ILE A 182 -14.31 -3.57 3.58
N LEU A 183 -15.23 -2.91 4.26
CA LEU A 183 -15.49 -1.48 4.13
C LEU A 183 -14.79 -0.72 5.27
N HIS A 184 -14.08 0.36 4.94
CA HIS A 184 -13.59 1.33 5.92
C HIS A 184 -14.16 2.72 5.62
N THR A 185 -14.48 3.48 6.66
CA THR A 185 -15.01 4.85 6.58
C THR A 185 -13.90 5.89 6.71
N HIS A 186 -14.18 7.15 6.39
CA HIS A 186 -13.18 8.22 6.39
C HIS A 186 -12.57 8.51 7.77
N GLY A 187 -13.40 8.78 8.78
CA GLY A 187 -12.97 9.36 10.05
C GLY A 187 -12.15 8.40 10.91
N GLY A 188 -12.80 7.32 11.37
CA GLY A 188 -12.18 6.36 12.30
C GLY A 188 -10.92 5.72 11.73
N TYR A 189 -10.93 5.34 10.45
CA TYR A 189 -9.78 4.75 9.78
C TYR A 189 -8.57 5.70 9.73
N MET A 190 -8.76 6.96 9.35
CA MET A 190 -7.66 7.94 9.27
C MET A 190 -7.08 8.23 10.65
N VAL A 191 -7.93 8.43 11.66
CA VAL A 191 -7.47 8.68 13.04
C VAL A 191 -6.70 7.48 13.57
N GLY A 192 -7.24 6.27 13.42
CA GLY A 192 -6.62 5.04 13.88
C GLY A 192 -5.26 4.81 13.24
N THR A 193 -5.20 4.80 11.90
CA THR A 193 -3.95 4.52 11.17
C THR A 193 -2.88 5.59 11.42
N ALA A 194 -3.24 6.87 11.47
CA ALA A 194 -2.30 7.94 11.78
C ALA A 194 -1.75 7.82 13.21
N THR A 195 -2.61 7.51 14.18
CA THR A 195 -2.24 7.37 15.59
C THR A 195 -1.31 6.18 15.81
N THR A 196 -1.67 5.00 15.28
CA THR A 196 -0.87 3.80 15.50
C THR A 196 0.49 3.90 14.82
N LEU A 197 0.57 4.44 13.59
CA LEU A 197 1.88 4.65 12.94
C LEU A 197 2.75 5.58 13.77
N LYS A 198 2.20 6.72 14.21
CA LYS A 198 2.95 7.72 14.96
C LYS A 198 3.51 7.16 16.26
N TRP A 199 2.71 6.42 17.02
CA TRP A 199 3.09 5.97 18.36
C TRP A 199 3.95 4.71 18.34
N VAL A 200 3.57 3.71 17.54
CA VAL A 200 4.31 2.44 17.46
C VAL A 200 5.69 2.65 16.85
N PHE A 201 5.77 3.44 15.78
CA PHE A 201 7.03 3.69 15.11
C PHE A 201 7.70 5.00 15.52
N ASP A 202 7.26 5.63 16.61
CA ASP A 202 7.81 6.89 17.12
C ASP A 202 8.08 7.92 16.00
N LEU A 203 7.14 8.06 15.07
CA LEU A 203 7.38 8.70 13.77
C LEU A 203 7.76 10.18 13.97
N LYS A 204 8.90 10.56 13.39
CA LYS A 204 9.48 11.91 13.43
C LYS A 204 9.27 12.63 12.10
N PRO A 205 9.22 13.97 12.10
CA PRO A 205 9.09 14.75 10.88
C PRO A 205 10.16 14.47 9.82
N GLU A 206 11.39 14.15 10.22
CA GLU A 206 12.54 13.90 9.36
C GLU A 206 12.63 12.46 8.84
N ASP A 207 11.74 11.56 9.28
CA ASP A 207 11.81 10.16 8.88
C ASP A 207 11.52 9.93 7.39
N VAL A 208 12.26 8.96 6.85
CA VAL A 208 11.96 8.29 5.60
C VAL A 208 11.40 6.92 5.96
N TRP A 209 10.08 6.82 5.88
CA TRP A 209 9.31 5.64 6.21
C TRP A 209 9.20 4.71 5.00
N TRP A 210 9.67 3.47 5.14
CA TRP A 210 9.50 2.45 4.11
C TRP A 210 8.65 1.29 4.61
N CYS A 211 7.40 1.25 4.16
CA CYS A 211 6.60 0.03 4.19
C CYS A 211 6.77 -0.75 2.88
N ALA A 212 7.37 -1.94 2.95
CA ALA A 212 7.70 -2.74 1.78
C ALA A 212 6.55 -3.64 1.28
N ALA A 213 5.32 -3.37 1.74
CA ALA A 213 4.12 -4.08 1.34
C ALA A 213 3.63 -3.63 -0.07
N ASP A 214 2.38 -3.92 -0.37
CA ASP A 214 1.70 -3.52 -1.59
C ASP A 214 0.32 -2.94 -1.22
N PRO A 215 -0.12 -1.80 -1.80
CA PRO A 215 -1.47 -1.27 -1.56
C PRO A 215 -2.60 -2.16 -2.03
N GLY A 216 -2.36 -3.26 -2.76
CA GLY A 216 -3.33 -4.35 -2.92
C GLY A 216 -3.70 -5.07 -1.62
N TRP A 217 -3.00 -4.78 -0.52
CA TRP A 217 -3.27 -5.27 0.83
C TRP A 217 -3.50 -4.11 1.81
N ILE A 218 -4.08 -4.41 2.97
CA ILE A 218 -4.39 -3.40 3.99
C ILE A 218 -3.12 -2.70 4.51
N THR A 219 -1.99 -3.42 4.58
CA THR A 219 -0.69 -2.85 4.98
C THR A 219 -0.27 -1.69 4.08
N GLY A 220 -0.45 -1.81 2.76
CA GLY A 220 -0.11 -0.71 1.85
C GLY A 220 -1.13 0.42 1.88
N HIS A 221 -2.42 0.12 2.08
CA HIS A 221 -3.43 1.17 2.33
C HIS A 221 -3.03 2.02 3.54
N SER A 222 -2.97 1.38 4.70
CA SER A 222 -2.80 2.05 5.98
C SER A 222 -1.41 2.67 6.10
N TYR A 223 -0.38 1.97 5.64
CA TYR A 223 1.00 2.29 5.97
C TYR A 223 1.92 2.52 4.76
N ILE A 224 1.43 2.60 3.52
CA ILE A 224 2.19 3.26 2.42
C ILE A 224 1.53 4.59 2.08
N VAL A 225 0.19 4.62 2.03
CA VAL A 225 -0.60 5.75 1.57
C VAL A 225 -1.09 6.63 2.73
N TYR A 226 -2.03 6.14 3.55
CA TYR A 226 -2.78 7.03 4.44
C TYR A 226 -1.96 7.54 5.63
N ALA A 227 -1.51 6.65 6.52
CA ALA A 227 -0.90 7.07 7.79
C ALA A 227 0.38 7.92 7.64
N PRO A 228 1.32 7.61 6.71
CA PRO A 228 2.51 8.45 6.55
C PRO A 228 2.16 9.86 6.08
N LEU A 229 1.22 9.99 5.14
CA LEU A 229 0.80 11.30 4.62
C LEU A 229 0.00 12.09 5.66
N LEU A 230 -0.86 11.44 6.44
CA LEU A 230 -1.61 12.06 7.54
C LEU A 230 -0.67 12.61 8.63
N ASN A 231 0.46 11.94 8.88
CA ASN A 231 1.48 12.41 9.80
C ASN A 231 2.49 13.39 9.17
N GLY A 232 2.32 13.74 7.89
CA GLY A 232 3.23 14.63 7.19
C GLY A 232 4.63 14.03 6.96
N ALA A 233 4.82 12.72 7.07
CA ALA A 233 6.12 12.04 6.90
C ALA A 233 6.49 11.83 5.43
N THR A 234 7.71 11.37 5.15
CA THR A 234 8.12 10.97 3.80
C THR A 234 7.89 9.46 3.64
N SER A 235 6.99 9.06 2.73
CA SER A 235 6.77 7.66 2.37
C SER A 235 7.71 7.25 1.24
N PHE A 236 8.44 6.16 1.40
CA PHE A 236 9.25 5.56 0.36
C PHE A 236 8.54 4.34 -0.25
N MET A 237 8.43 4.32 -1.57
CA MET A 237 7.79 3.27 -2.34
C MET A 237 8.79 2.68 -3.34
N TYR A 238 8.92 1.35 -3.31
CA TYR A 238 9.71 0.60 -4.27
C TYR A 238 8.82 -0.38 -5.04
N GLU A 239 8.90 -0.33 -6.37
CA GLU A 239 8.05 -1.15 -7.25
C GLU A 239 8.43 -2.63 -7.24
N GLY A 240 9.73 -2.92 -7.19
CA GLY A 240 10.28 -4.22 -7.54
C GLY A 240 10.39 -5.23 -6.41
N ALA A 241 11.01 -6.37 -6.73
CA ALA A 241 11.28 -7.45 -5.78
C ALA A 241 12.55 -7.19 -4.93
N PRO A 242 12.62 -7.74 -3.69
CA PRO A 242 13.78 -7.59 -2.80
C PRO A 242 15.09 -8.20 -3.32
N THR A 243 15.01 -9.08 -4.31
CA THR A 243 16.14 -9.91 -4.76
C THR A 243 16.56 -9.65 -6.20
N HIS A 244 16.00 -8.63 -6.84
CA HIS A 244 16.34 -8.28 -8.23
C HIS A 244 17.03 -6.91 -8.28
N PRO A 245 18.16 -6.76 -8.99
CA PRO A 245 18.90 -7.82 -9.72
C PRO A 245 19.64 -8.79 -8.80
N TYR A 246 19.91 -8.41 -7.56
CA TYR A 246 20.64 -9.20 -6.56
C TYR A 246 19.95 -9.13 -5.18
N PRO A 247 20.21 -10.09 -4.27
CA PRO A 247 19.58 -10.16 -2.95
C PRO A 247 20.03 -9.10 -1.94
N ASP A 248 20.70 -8.04 -2.39
CA ASP A 248 21.01 -6.85 -1.61
C ASP A 248 20.21 -5.61 -2.00
N ARG A 249 19.26 -5.73 -2.94
CA ARG A 249 18.54 -4.58 -3.49
C ARG A 249 17.88 -3.72 -2.41
N TRP A 250 17.22 -4.32 -1.43
CA TRP A 250 16.60 -3.53 -0.36
C TRP A 250 17.62 -2.78 0.50
N TRP A 251 18.77 -3.39 0.79
CA TRP A 251 19.82 -2.79 1.60
C TRP A 251 20.48 -1.62 0.86
N GLN A 252 20.67 -1.77 -0.45
CA GLN A 252 21.08 -0.68 -1.33
C GLN A 252 20.09 0.50 -1.27
N LEU A 253 18.79 0.23 -1.31
CA LEU A 253 17.76 1.28 -1.25
C LEU A 253 17.70 1.95 0.12
N VAL A 254 17.86 1.21 1.22
CA VAL A 254 18.00 1.79 2.56
C VAL A 254 19.17 2.77 2.61
N ALA A 255 20.35 2.35 2.13
CA ALA A 255 21.54 3.19 2.11
C ALA A 255 21.37 4.41 1.18
N LYS A 256 20.82 4.21 -0.02
CA LYS A 256 20.64 5.27 -1.04
C LYS A 256 19.70 6.38 -0.57
N TYR A 257 18.60 6.01 0.08
CA TYR A 257 17.55 6.96 0.50
C TYR A 257 17.60 7.31 1.97
N HIS A 258 18.60 6.82 2.70
CA HIS A 258 18.71 6.99 4.16
C HIS A 258 17.40 6.62 4.87
N VAL A 259 16.83 5.47 4.52
CA VAL A 259 15.58 4.98 5.13
C VAL A 259 15.79 4.86 6.63
N THR A 260 14.91 5.48 7.41
CA THR A 260 15.02 5.47 8.88
C THR A 260 14.18 4.39 9.53
N ILE A 261 13.10 3.97 8.87
CA ILE A 261 12.22 2.92 9.37
C ILE A 261 11.85 1.97 8.24
N LEU A 262 12.10 0.68 8.43
CA LEU A 262 11.73 -0.37 7.49
C LEU A 262 10.67 -1.28 8.09
N TYR A 263 9.55 -1.42 7.40
CA TYR A 263 8.41 -2.22 7.81
C TYR A 263 8.08 -3.28 6.75
N THR A 264 8.16 -4.56 7.11
CA THR A 264 8.06 -5.66 6.13
C THR A 264 7.50 -6.94 6.74
N ALA A 265 7.19 -7.93 5.89
CA ALA A 265 6.69 -9.23 6.33
C ALA A 265 7.83 -10.19 6.73
N PRO A 266 7.62 -11.07 7.72
CA PRO A 266 8.54 -12.16 8.05
C PRO A 266 8.94 -13.03 6.85
N THR A 267 8.06 -13.24 5.87
CA THR A 267 8.37 -13.97 4.64
C THR A 267 9.51 -13.31 3.86
N ALA A 268 9.51 -11.98 3.76
CA ALA A 268 10.62 -11.26 3.14
C ALA A 268 11.90 -11.35 3.97
N ILE A 269 11.80 -11.21 5.30
CA ILE A 269 12.93 -11.35 6.24
C ILE A 269 13.58 -12.73 6.09
N ARG A 270 12.79 -13.81 6.18
CA ARG A 270 13.27 -15.20 6.02
C ARG A 270 13.81 -15.44 4.62
N GLY A 271 13.19 -14.88 3.59
CA GLY A 271 13.66 -14.98 2.21
C GLY A 271 15.06 -14.39 2.03
N LEU A 272 15.28 -13.19 2.57
CA LEU A 272 16.57 -12.48 2.50
C LEU A 272 17.63 -13.10 3.41
N MET A 273 17.24 -13.57 4.59
CA MET A 273 18.12 -14.27 5.54
C MET A 273 18.84 -15.47 4.91
N ARG A 274 18.17 -16.20 4.00
CA ARG A 274 18.74 -17.38 3.32
C ARG A 274 19.95 -17.08 2.44
N PHE A 275 20.12 -15.84 1.99
CA PHE A 275 21.27 -15.45 1.17
C PHE A 275 22.53 -15.11 2.00
N GLY A 276 22.40 -15.08 3.32
CA GLY A 276 23.49 -14.79 4.24
C GLY A 276 23.70 -13.29 4.50
N GLU A 277 24.48 -13.02 5.54
CA GLU A 277 24.64 -11.67 6.09
C GLU A 277 25.61 -10.79 5.29
N SER A 278 26.38 -11.38 4.37
CA SER A 278 27.35 -10.66 3.54
C SER A 278 26.68 -9.69 2.55
N TRP A 279 25.40 -9.90 2.19
CA TRP A 279 24.65 -8.99 1.33
C TRP A 279 24.24 -7.69 2.06
N PRO A 280 23.53 -7.74 3.20
CA PRO A 280 23.25 -6.52 3.95
C PRO A 280 24.51 -5.83 4.48
N ASN A 281 25.56 -6.57 4.83
CA ASN A 281 26.81 -5.98 5.36
C ASN A 281 27.66 -5.21 4.33
N ARG A 282 27.26 -5.18 3.05
CA ARG A 282 27.88 -4.33 2.01
C ARG A 282 27.39 -2.89 2.03
N HIS A 283 26.30 -2.62 2.74
CA HIS A 283 25.59 -1.35 2.69
C HIS A 283 25.61 -0.66 4.05
N ASP A 284 25.60 0.66 4.06
CA ASP A 284 25.41 1.43 5.28
C ASP A 284 23.93 1.47 5.64
N LEU A 285 23.58 0.78 6.72
CA LEU A 285 22.22 0.70 7.25
C LEU A 285 22.03 1.55 8.51
N SER A 286 22.99 2.42 8.83
CA SER A 286 23.03 3.18 10.09
C SER A 286 21.93 4.24 10.22
N SER A 287 21.25 4.60 9.13
CA SER A 287 20.07 5.47 9.15
C SER A 287 18.87 4.82 9.84
N LEU A 288 18.80 3.49 9.85
CA LEU A 288 17.71 2.76 10.48
C LEU A 288 17.72 2.98 11.99
N ARG A 289 16.54 3.35 12.52
CA ARG A 289 16.28 3.48 13.96
C ARG A 289 15.26 2.47 14.46
N LEU A 290 14.34 2.05 13.60
CA LEU A 290 13.28 1.10 13.93
C LEU A 290 13.07 0.12 12.78
N LEU A 291 12.72 -1.10 13.16
CA LEU A 291 12.31 -2.16 12.24
C LEU A 291 10.89 -2.57 12.60
N GLY A 292 10.12 -3.06 11.63
CA GLY A 292 8.79 -3.58 11.90
C GLY A 292 8.50 -4.88 11.17
N SER A 293 7.61 -5.67 11.77
CA SER A 293 7.15 -6.94 11.23
C SER A 293 5.62 -7.02 11.21
N VAL A 294 5.06 -7.64 10.16
CA VAL A 294 3.61 -7.72 9.94
C VAL A 294 3.17 -8.91 9.12
N GLY A 295 1.93 -9.35 9.35
CA GLY A 295 1.16 -10.20 8.44
C GLY A 295 1.21 -11.68 8.80
N GLU A 296 2.24 -12.11 9.52
CA GLU A 296 2.37 -13.47 10.04
C GLU A 296 3.29 -13.47 11.28
N PRO A 297 3.31 -14.55 12.07
CA PRO A 297 4.25 -14.66 13.19
C PRO A 297 5.71 -14.60 12.73
N ILE A 298 6.49 -13.69 13.33
CA ILE A 298 7.95 -13.71 13.18
C ILE A 298 8.55 -14.75 14.12
N ASN A 299 9.20 -15.77 13.56
CA ASN A 299 9.83 -16.79 14.40
C ASN A 299 11.06 -16.20 15.15
N PRO A 300 11.45 -16.75 16.31
CA PRO A 300 12.56 -16.20 17.10
C PRO A 300 13.91 -16.13 16.35
N GLU A 301 14.13 -17.04 15.41
CA GLU A 301 15.36 -17.08 14.61
C GLU A 301 15.45 -15.89 13.64
N ALA A 302 14.39 -15.66 12.86
CA ALA A 302 14.27 -14.53 11.94
C ALA A 302 14.26 -13.20 12.70
N TRP A 303 13.62 -13.15 13.88
CA TRP A 303 13.63 -11.97 14.74
C TRP A 303 15.06 -11.61 15.17
N LYS A 304 15.81 -12.59 15.69
CA LYS A 304 17.20 -12.38 16.14
C LYS A 304 18.11 -11.98 14.98
N TRP A 305 17.94 -12.61 13.82
CA TRP A 305 18.66 -12.22 12.61
C TRP A 305 18.35 -10.78 12.21
N TYR A 306 17.07 -10.39 12.20
CA TYR A 306 16.66 -9.05 11.80
C TYR A 306 17.20 -7.98 12.76
N TYR A 307 17.17 -8.25 14.06
CA TYR A 307 17.71 -7.37 15.09
C TYR A 307 19.23 -7.20 14.99
N ARG A 308 19.97 -8.31 14.88
CA ARG A 308 21.44 -8.31 14.86
C ARG A 308 22.01 -7.82 13.53
N VAL A 309 21.53 -8.36 12.43
CA VAL A 309 22.16 -8.19 11.11
C VAL A 309 21.72 -6.90 10.47
N ILE A 310 20.43 -6.60 10.50
CA ILE A 310 19.87 -5.38 9.89
C ILE A 310 19.87 -4.25 10.91
N GLY A 311 19.30 -4.49 12.10
CA GLY A 311 19.18 -3.48 13.14
C GLY A 311 20.47 -3.15 13.89
N LYS A 312 21.56 -3.89 13.65
CA LYS A 312 22.86 -3.77 14.35
C LYS A 312 22.75 -3.74 15.87
N GLU A 313 21.79 -4.50 16.41
CA GLU A 313 21.46 -4.55 17.84
C GLU A 313 21.09 -3.18 18.44
N LYS A 314 20.64 -2.24 17.59
CA LYS A 314 20.24 -0.88 17.97
C LYS A 314 18.80 -0.56 17.61
N CYS A 315 18.25 -1.22 16.57
CA CYS A 315 16.88 -0.99 16.13
C CYS A 315 15.90 -1.97 16.81
N PRO A 316 15.00 -1.51 17.69
CA PRO A 316 13.94 -2.38 18.18
C PRO A 316 12.98 -2.77 17.05
N ILE A 317 12.41 -3.98 17.15
CA ILE A 317 11.50 -4.54 16.15
C ILE A 317 10.07 -4.44 16.65
N MET A 318 9.27 -3.63 15.98
CA MET A 318 7.84 -3.50 16.25
C MET A 318 7.09 -4.63 15.54
N ASP A 319 6.79 -5.71 16.27
CA ASP A 319 5.96 -6.81 15.79
C ASP A 319 4.48 -6.43 15.91
N THR A 320 3.81 -6.25 14.78
CA THR A 320 2.45 -5.67 14.71
C THR A 320 1.44 -6.72 14.27
N TRP A 321 0.50 -7.04 15.15
CA TRP A 321 -0.63 -7.91 14.83
C TRP A 321 -1.91 -7.11 14.66
N TRP A 322 -2.59 -7.39 13.55
CA TRP A 322 -3.82 -6.74 13.08
C TRP A 322 -4.32 -7.40 11.79
N GLN A 323 -5.48 -6.99 11.30
CA GLN A 323 -6.15 -7.58 10.14
C GLN A 323 -6.72 -6.51 9.19
N THR A 324 -7.26 -6.95 8.06
CA THR A 324 -7.92 -6.04 7.11
C THR A 324 -9.13 -5.37 7.75
N GLU A 325 -9.89 -6.14 8.53
CA GLU A 325 -11.10 -5.74 9.24
C GLU A 325 -10.82 -4.67 10.31
N THR A 326 -9.65 -4.72 10.95
CA THR A 326 -9.29 -3.77 12.02
C THR A 326 -8.70 -2.47 11.45
N GLY A 327 -8.18 -2.49 10.23
CA GLY A 327 -7.65 -1.32 9.51
C GLY A 327 -6.33 -0.75 10.04
N ASN A 328 -6.05 -0.91 11.33
CA ASN A 328 -4.84 -0.44 12.01
C ASN A 328 -4.31 -1.45 13.05
N PHE A 329 -3.17 -1.14 13.68
CA PHE A 329 -2.49 -2.03 14.64
C PHE A 329 -3.33 -2.30 15.90
N MET A 330 -3.43 -3.57 16.30
CA MET A 330 -4.24 -3.98 17.45
C MET A 330 -3.39 -4.47 18.62
N ILE A 331 -2.41 -5.34 18.37
CA ILE A 331 -1.46 -5.84 19.37
C ILE A 331 -0.06 -5.52 18.87
N THR A 332 0.68 -4.73 19.62
CA THR A 332 1.96 -4.19 19.17
C THR A 332 2.75 -3.60 20.32
N PRO A 333 4.10 -3.69 20.30
CA PRO A 333 4.91 -2.96 21.25
C PRO A 333 4.87 -1.45 20.98
N LEU A 334 5.12 -0.68 22.03
CA LEU A 334 5.59 0.70 21.90
C LEU A 334 7.11 0.73 22.09
N PRO A 335 7.82 1.77 21.61
CA PRO A 335 9.28 1.86 21.71
C PRO A 335 9.84 1.71 23.15
N SER A 336 9.03 1.99 24.17
CA SER A 336 9.38 1.87 25.59
C SER A 336 9.16 0.47 26.18
N VAL A 337 8.57 -0.47 25.44
CA VAL A 337 8.19 -1.80 25.93
C VAL A 337 9.33 -2.79 25.70
N PRO A 338 9.77 -3.56 26.72
CA PRO A 338 10.72 -4.65 26.53
C PRO A 338 10.20 -5.69 25.54
N LEU A 339 11.02 -6.02 24.54
CA LEU A 339 10.63 -6.93 23.46
C LEU A 339 10.99 -8.38 23.78
N LYS A 340 10.08 -9.30 23.44
CA LYS A 340 10.32 -10.74 23.45
C LYS A 340 10.23 -11.26 22.00
N PRO A 341 11.25 -11.96 21.48
CA PRO A 341 11.24 -12.48 20.11
C PRO A 341 9.98 -13.31 19.82
N GLY A 342 9.22 -12.91 18.78
CA GLY A 342 7.99 -13.57 18.35
C GLY A 342 6.72 -13.22 19.16
N SER A 343 6.77 -12.20 20.02
CA SER A 343 5.60 -11.68 20.71
C SER A 343 5.24 -10.28 20.20
N ALA A 344 3.97 -10.09 19.83
CA ALA A 344 3.38 -8.78 19.55
C ALA A 344 3.18 -7.92 20.82
N THR A 345 3.48 -8.45 22.01
CA THR A 345 3.36 -7.82 23.33
C THR A 345 1.93 -7.66 23.85
N ARG A 346 1.37 -6.44 23.86
CA ARG A 346 0.07 -6.10 24.46
C ARG A 346 -0.81 -5.35 23.48
N GLY A 347 -2.10 -5.24 23.81
CA GLY A 347 -3.04 -4.40 23.09
C GLY A 347 -2.55 -2.95 23.01
N PHE A 348 -2.70 -2.35 21.82
CA PHE A 348 -2.47 -0.92 21.63
C PHE A 348 -3.41 -0.12 22.55
N PRO A 349 -3.03 1.08 23.04
CA PRO A 349 -3.92 1.88 23.87
C PRO A 349 -5.32 2.07 23.27
N GLY A 350 -6.36 1.73 24.04
CA GLY A 350 -7.75 1.71 23.58
C GLY A 350 -8.24 0.36 23.05
N VAL A 351 -7.33 -0.61 22.85
CA VAL A 351 -7.67 -1.98 22.44
C VAL A 351 -7.74 -2.88 23.68
N GLN A 352 -8.91 -3.47 23.92
CA GLN A 352 -9.12 -4.51 24.91
C GLN A 352 -9.13 -5.87 24.20
N ILE A 353 -8.33 -6.80 24.71
CA ILE A 353 -8.20 -8.15 24.18
C ILE A 353 -8.41 -9.12 25.33
N ASP A 354 -9.12 -10.20 25.02
CA ASP A 354 -9.32 -11.33 25.90
C ASP A 354 -8.99 -12.62 25.14
N VAL A 355 -8.67 -13.68 25.87
CA VAL A 355 -8.55 -15.03 25.32
C VAL A 355 -9.76 -15.81 25.82
N VAL A 356 -10.47 -16.46 24.92
CA VAL A 356 -11.69 -17.21 25.26
C VAL A 356 -11.59 -18.67 24.82
N ASP A 357 -12.29 -19.54 25.53
CA ASP A 357 -12.52 -20.92 25.10
C ASP A 357 -13.52 -21.00 23.92
N GLU A 358 -13.85 -22.21 23.47
CA GLU A 358 -14.81 -22.44 22.37
C GLU A 358 -16.24 -21.98 22.71
N GLU A 359 -16.56 -21.83 23.98
CA GLU A 359 -17.86 -21.38 24.49
C GLU A 359 -17.90 -19.85 24.68
N GLY A 360 -16.78 -19.16 24.50
CA GLY A 360 -16.65 -17.71 24.66
C GLY A 360 -16.36 -17.26 26.10
N ASN A 361 -16.01 -18.18 27.00
CA ASN A 361 -15.63 -17.83 28.37
C ASN A 361 -14.16 -17.41 28.44
N PRO A 362 -13.81 -16.34 29.18
CA PRO A 362 -12.43 -15.91 29.38
C PRO A 362 -11.54 -17.01 29.98
N VAL A 363 -10.33 -17.18 29.44
CA VAL A 363 -9.32 -18.13 29.92
C VAL A 363 -7.98 -17.45 30.25
N PRO A 364 -7.17 -18.03 31.16
CA PRO A 364 -5.90 -17.43 31.63
C PRO A 364 -4.82 -17.22 30.57
#